data_AF-A0A7J8QL16-F1
#
_entry.id   AF-A0A7J8QL16-F1
#
_cell.length_a   1.000
_cell.length_b   1.000
_cell.length_c   1.000
_cell.angle_alpha   90.00
_cell.angle_beta   90.00
_cell.angle_gamma   90.00
#
_symmetry.space_group_name_H-M   'P 1'
#
loop_
_entity.id
_entity.type
_entity.pdbx_description
1 polymer ?
#
loop_
_entity_poly.entity_id
_entity_poly.type
_entity_poly.pdbx_seq_one_letter_code
_entity_poly.pdbx_strand_id
1 'polypeptide(L)'
;MYGSDRAGDDAERTAFRKTEKTYKLYYENSKSTKKKKQPKQVDLSEVLDFKSISESFNQNGELPPGVVHVICGFDRPIFGLENRPGFYFIPGALTLDEQCTWIRESLTNFPQPPNRTNHNVIYGPISNLFVAAKEGKVFVEEERSDNGLDSEPSASVSNGDSHRWKFYEEDIARSRGKTCKTVPASVLLRKLRWSTLGLQFDWSNV
;
A
#
# COMPACT_ATOMS: atom_id res chain seq x y z
N MET A 1 34.31 13.69 -2.65
CA MET A 1 34.78 12.30 -2.45
C MET A 1 33.60 11.36 -2.32
N TYR A 2 32.83 11.16 -3.40
CA TYR A 2 32.10 9.90 -3.64
C TYR A 2 32.14 9.69 -5.15
N GLY A 3 32.73 8.57 -5.52
CA GLY A 3 33.39 8.32 -6.79
C GLY A 3 32.46 8.28 -8.00
N SER A 4 33.04 8.77 -9.08
CA SER A 4 32.69 8.50 -10.45
C SER A 4 32.92 7.02 -10.78
N ASP A 5 31.98 6.14 -10.42
CA ASP A 5 31.92 4.77 -10.96
C ASP A 5 30.47 4.46 -11.34
N ARG A 6 30.09 4.83 -12.56
CA ARG A 6 28.78 4.45 -13.15
C ARG A 6 28.89 3.51 -14.35
N ALA A 7 30.12 3.16 -14.76
CA ALA A 7 30.32 2.36 -15.97
C ALA A 7 30.40 0.84 -15.71
N GLY A 8 30.88 0.40 -14.53
CA GLY A 8 31.05 -1.03 -14.23
C GLY A 8 29.79 -1.74 -13.74
N ASP A 9 28.89 -1.02 -13.05
CA ASP A 9 27.80 -1.62 -12.27
C ASP A 9 26.51 -1.90 -13.08
N ASP A 10 26.47 -1.48 -14.35
CA ASP A 10 25.35 -1.77 -15.26
C ASP A 10 25.58 -3.04 -16.11
N ALA A 11 26.83 -3.51 -16.23
CA ALA A 11 27.16 -4.70 -17.01
C ALA A 11 26.62 -5.99 -16.37
N GLU A 12 26.58 -6.07 -15.03
CA GLU A 12 26.13 -7.25 -14.28
C GLU A 12 24.61 -7.30 -14.01
N ARG A 13 23.86 -6.27 -14.43
CA ARG A 13 22.43 -6.20 -14.13
C ARG A 13 21.61 -7.04 -15.09
N THR A 14 20.70 -7.85 -14.55
CA THR A 14 19.68 -8.56 -15.32
C THR A 14 18.85 -7.58 -16.15
N ALA A 15 18.30 -8.04 -17.28
CA ALA A 15 17.41 -7.24 -18.12
C ALA A 15 16.28 -6.60 -17.29
N PHE A 16 15.69 -7.35 -16.37
CA PHE A 16 14.69 -6.85 -15.43
C PHE A 16 15.18 -5.66 -14.60
N ARG A 17 16.37 -5.77 -13.98
CA ARG A 17 16.93 -4.69 -13.15
C ARG A 17 17.25 -3.44 -13.95
N LYS A 18 17.66 -3.59 -15.21
CA LYS A 18 17.88 -2.45 -16.12
C LYS A 18 16.56 -1.72 -16.39
N THR A 19 15.52 -2.46 -16.79
CA THR A 19 14.18 -1.91 -17.07
C THR A 19 13.54 -1.28 -15.83
N GLU A 20 13.58 -1.97 -14.67
CA GLU A 20 13.10 -1.43 -13.39
C GLU A 20 13.76 -0.09 -13.07
N LYS A 21 15.08 0.01 -13.27
CA LYS A 21 15.81 1.26 -13.05
C LYS A 21 15.39 2.34 -14.02
N THR A 22 15.13 2.03 -15.29
CA THR A 22 14.67 3.03 -16.27
C THR A 22 13.38 3.71 -15.83
N TYR A 23 12.39 2.94 -15.36
CA TYR A 23 11.07 3.47 -14.98
C TYR A 23 10.92 3.90 -13.52
N LYS A 24 11.97 3.73 -12.70
CA LYS A 24 11.94 4.16 -11.30
C LYS A 24 11.81 5.68 -11.21
N LEU A 25 10.97 6.15 -10.29
CA LEU A 25 10.82 7.57 -9.99
C LEU A 25 12.10 8.14 -9.38
N TYR A 26 12.89 8.84 -10.18
CA TYR A 26 14.00 9.67 -9.72
C TYR A 26 13.59 11.13 -9.65
N TYR A 27 14.27 11.89 -8.82
CA TYR A 27 14.09 13.33 -8.72
C TYR A 27 15.33 14.04 -9.26
N GLU A 28 15.12 15.19 -9.89
CA GLU A 28 16.23 16.06 -10.26
C GLU A 28 16.91 16.60 -9.00
N ASN A 29 18.24 16.46 -8.95
CA ASN A 29 19.03 17.07 -7.90
C ASN A 29 19.17 18.57 -8.16
N SER A 30 18.22 19.38 -7.69
CA SER A 30 18.42 20.83 -7.66
C SER A 30 19.46 21.18 -6.59
N LYS A 31 20.56 21.80 -7.00
CA LYS A 31 21.58 22.36 -6.07
C LYS A 31 21.04 23.52 -5.22
N SER A 32 19.82 24.00 -5.47
CA SER A 32 19.16 25.03 -4.68
C SER A 32 18.13 24.42 -3.72
N THR A 33 18.28 24.73 -2.44
CA THR A 33 17.50 24.20 -1.30
C THR A 33 16.06 24.73 -1.21
N LYS A 34 15.63 25.60 -2.14
CA LYS A 34 14.32 26.30 -2.05
C LYS A 34 13.27 25.86 -3.08
N LYS A 35 13.58 24.97 -4.03
CA LYS A 35 12.58 24.45 -4.99
C LYS A 35 12.16 23.03 -4.62
N LYS A 36 10.86 22.73 -4.72
CA LYS A 36 10.35 21.36 -4.63
C LYS A 36 11.07 20.51 -5.67
N LYS A 37 11.62 19.37 -5.24
CA LYS A 37 12.30 18.43 -6.14
C LYS A 37 11.30 17.96 -7.20
N GLN A 38 11.59 18.23 -8.47
CA GLN A 38 10.76 17.75 -9.57
C GLN A 38 11.16 16.32 -9.93
N PRO A 39 10.18 15.44 -10.22
CA PRO A 39 10.48 14.14 -10.83
C PRO A 39 11.27 14.33 -12.12
N LYS A 40 12.28 13.49 -12.32
CA LYS A 40 12.97 13.38 -13.60
C LYS A 40 11.97 12.85 -14.63
N GLN A 41 11.90 13.48 -15.78
CA GLN A 41 11.10 12.98 -16.90
C GLN A 41 11.64 11.62 -17.37
N VAL A 42 10.73 10.67 -17.61
CA VAL A 42 11.02 9.33 -18.10
C VAL A 42 10.22 9.13 -19.38
N ASP A 43 10.85 8.54 -20.40
CA ASP A 43 10.14 8.12 -21.61
C ASP A 43 9.29 6.89 -21.31
N LEU A 44 8.00 6.95 -21.63
CA LEU A 44 7.02 5.88 -21.41
C LEU A 44 6.52 5.29 -22.74
N SER A 45 7.14 5.62 -23.87
CA SER A 45 6.74 5.17 -25.21
C SER A 45 6.70 3.64 -25.36
N GLU A 46 7.57 2.92 -24.62
CA GLU A 46 7.60 1.45 -24.59
C GLU A 46 6.59 0.82 -23.61
N VAL A 47 5.86 1.63 -22.83
CA VAL A 47 4.85 1.14 -21.89
C VAL A 47 3.55 0.86 -22.63
N LEU A 48 3.05 -0.37 -22.50
CA LEU A 48 1.75 -0.74 -23.06
C LEU A 48 0.63 -0.03 -22.29
N ASP A 49 -0.13 0.82 -23.00
CA ASP A 49 -1.35 1.43 -22.49
C ASP A 49 -2.58 0.64 -22.97
N PHE A 50 -3.05 -0.26 -22.12
CA PHE A 50 -4.23 -1.08 -22.42
C PHE A 50 -5.53 -0.29 -22.53
N LYS A 51 -5.60 0.96 -22.04
CA LYS A 51 -6.73 1.84 -22.28
C LYS A 51 -6.75 2.29 -23.74
N SER A 52 -5.64 2.82 -24.24
CA SER A 52 -5.51 3.22 -25.65
C SER A 52 -5.67 2.03 -26.59
N ILE A 53 -5.11 0.85 -26.24
CA ILE A 53 -5.31 -0.39 -27.01
C ILE A 53 -6.80 -0.74 -27.09
N SER A 54 -7.54 -0.64 -25.98
CA SER A 54 -8.98 -0.89 -25.98
C SER A 54 -9.75 0.11 -26.85
N GLU A 55 -9.37 1.38 -26.84
CA GLU A 55 -9.99 2.42 -27.65
C GLU A 55 -9.76 2.18 -29.15
N SER A 56 -8.52 1.88 -29.56
CA SER A 56 -8.19 1.50 -30.93
C SER A 56 -8.94 0.23 -31.36
N PHE A 57 -8.86 -0.84 -30.57
CA PHE A 57 -9.56 -2.09 -30.86
C PHE A 57 -11.07 -1.90 -31.07
N ASN A 58 -11.72 -1.08 -30.25
CA ASN A 58 -13.14 -0.78 -30.41
C ASN A 58 -13.47 0.07 -31.64
N GLN A 59 -12.53 0.91 -32.10
CA GLN A 59 -12.73 1.77 -33.27
C GLN A 59 -12.46 1.05 -34.60
N ASN A 60 -11.40 0.25 -34.67
CA ASN A 60 -10.92 -0.31 -35.93
C ASN A 60 -10.43 -1.77 -35.82
N GLY A 61 -10.51 -2.40 -34.65
CA GLY A 61 -10.07 -3.78 -34.43
C GLY A 61 -8.55 -3.96 -34.36
N GLU A 62 -7.77 -2.87 -34.34
CA GLU A 62 -6.31 -2.95 -34.34
C GLU A 62 -5.76 -3.32 -32.95
N LEU A 63 -4.67 -4.09 -32.97
CA LEU A 63 -3.90 -4.47 -31.78
C LEU A 63 -2.42 -4.26 -32.05
N PRO A 64 -1.63 -3.82 -31.04
CA PRO A 64 -0.19 -3.78 -31.16
C PRO A 64 0.42 -5.19 -31.32
N PRO A 65 1.62 -5.30 -31.92
CA PRO A 65 2.32 -6.58 -32.02
C PRO A 65 2.49 -7.26 -30.66
N GLY A 66 2.18 -8.57 -30.61
CA GLY A 66 2.30 -9.38 -29.39
C GLY A 66 1.16 -9.26 -28.39
N VAL A 67 0.17 -8.40 -28.65
CA VAL A 67 -1.08 -8.30 -27.87
C VAL A 67 -2.18 -9.07 -28.59
N VAL A 68 -2.92 -9.89 -27.85
CA VAL A 68 -4.04 -10.69 -28.39
C VAL A 68 -5.35 -10.36 -27.70
N HIS A 69 -6.43 -10.33 -28.47
CA HIS A 69 -7.78 -10.29 -27.91
C HIS A 69 -8.22 -11.70 -27.48
N VAL A 70 -8.71 -11.84 -26.26
CA VAL A 70 -9.12 -13.11 -25.67
C VAL A 70 -10.63 -13.24 -25.75
N ILE A 71 -11.10 -14.17 -26.59
CA ILE A 71 -12.52 -14.48 -26.70
C ILE A 71 -12.91 -15.40 -25.55
N CYS A 72 -13.62 -14.83 -24.60
CA CYS A 72 -14.36 -15.55 -23.56
C CYS A 72 -15.71 -14.83 -23.43
N GLY A 73 -16.77 -15.51 -22.98
CA GLY A 73 -18.15 -14.98 -22.95
C GLY A 73 -18.40 -13.78 -22.03
N PHE A 74 -17.38 -12.97 -21.78
CA PHE A 74 -17.40 -11.71 -21.08
C PHE A 74 -17.79 -10.58 -22.03
N ASP A 75 -18.52 -9.60 -21.51
CA ASP A 75 -19.09 -8.48 -22.25
C ASP A 75 -18.09 -7.36 -22.57
N ARG A 76 -16.84 -7.48 -22.08
CA ARG A 76 -15.79 -6.47 -22.23
C ARG A 76 -14.54 -7.05 -22.88
N PRO A 77 -13.77 -6.23 -23.62
CA PRO A 77 -12.50 -6.67 -24.21
C PRO A 77 -11.52 -7.15 -23.13
N ILE A 78 -10.95 -8.33 -23.36
CA ILE A 78 -9.86 -8.88 -22.55
C ILE A 78 -8.64 -9.04 -23.44
N PHE A 79 -7.49 -8.58 -22.95
CA PHE A 79 -6.24 -8.64 -23.69
C PHE A 79 -5.24 -9.57 -23.01
N GLY A 80 -4.52 -10.36 -23.80
CA GLY A 80 -3.40 -11.18 -23.37
C GLY A 80 -2.11 -10.78 -24.09
N LEU A 81 -1.01 -11.42 -23.72
CA LEU A 81 0.28 -11.29 -24.40
C LEU A 81 0.69 -12.65 -24.96
N GLU A 82 1.02 -12.72 -26.26
CA GLU A 82 1.31 -13.99 -26.97
C GLU A 82 2.35 -14.85 -26.25
N ASN A 83 3.45 -14.22 -25.82
CA ASN A 83 4.58 -14.89 -25.19
C ASN A 83 4.44 -15.04 -23.66
N ARG A 84 3.28 -14.72 -23.08
CA ARG A 84 3.00 -14.79 -21.63
C ARG A 84 1.65 -15.46 -21.37
N PRO A 85 1.51 -16.77 -21.65
CA PRO A 85 0.27 -17.48 -21.36
C PRO A 85 -0.08 -17.38 -19.86
N GLY A 86 -1.36 -17.18 -19.57
CA GLY A 86 -1.87 -16.94 -18.21
C GLY A 86 -1.91 -15.47 -17.79
N PHE A 87 -1.34 -14.55 -18.59
CA PHE A 87 -1.51 -13.12 -18.39
C PHE A 87 -2.77 -12.61 -19.10
N TYR A 88 -3.63 -11.91 -18.36
CA TYR A 88 -4.84 -11.26 -18.87
C TYR A 88 -4.96 -9.86 -18.28
N PHE A 89 -5.41 -8.92 -19.10
CA PHE A 89 -5.68 -7.54 -18.71
C PHE A 89 -7.08 -7.13 -19.16
N ILE A 90 -7.86 -6.56 -18.23
CA ILE A 90 -9.24 -6.11 -18.46
C ILE A 90 -9.30 -4.59 -18.23
N PRO A 91 -9.25 -3.75 -19.27
CA PRO A 91 -9.28 -2.30 -19.12
C PRO A 91 -10.66 -1.87 -18.62
N GLY A 92 -10.70 -0.96 -17.65
CA GLY A 92 -11.97 -0.41 -17.15
C GLY A 92 -12.90 -1.49 -16.58
N ALA A 93 -12.37 -2.53 -15.94
CA ALA A 93 -13.16 -3.62 -15.37
C ALA A 93 -14.22 -3.14 -14.36
N LEU A 94 -13.97 -2.01 -13.70
CA LEU A 94 -14.85 -1.42 -12.69
C LEU A 94 -15.39 -0.07 -13.15
N THR A 95 -16.68 0.16 -12.92
CA THR A 95 -17.32 1.47 -13.05
C THR A 95 -16.76 2.47 -12.02
N LEU A 96 -17.01 3.77 -12.21
CA LEU A 96 -16.57 4.79 -11.25
C LEU A 96 -17.16 4.58 -9.85
N ASP A 97 -18.40 4.11 -9.76
CA ASP A 97 -19.07 3.85 -8.48
C ASP A 97 -18.47 2.64 -7.77
N GLU A 98 -18.16 1.57 -8.50
CA GLU A 98 -17.45 0.40 -7.98
C GLU A 98 -16.03 0.78 -7.52
N GLN A 99 -15.30 1.58 -8.31
CA GLN A 99 -13.98 2.08 -7.91
C GLN A 99 -14.06 2.90 -6.61
N CYS A 100 -14.99 3.85 -6.51
CA CYS A 100 -15.21 4.63 -5.30
C CYS A 100 -15.54 3.74 -4.09
N THR A 101 -16.36 2.71 -4.31
CA THR A 101 -16.74 1.74 -3.28
C THR A 101 -15.52 0.97 -2.78
N TRP A 102 -14.73 0.38 -3.68
CA TRP A 102 -13.56 -0.40 -3.28
C TRP A 102 -12.44 0.44 -2.68
N ILE A 103 -12.25 1.69 -3.14
CA ILE A 103 -11.33 2.64 -2.49
C ILE A 103 -11.76 2.89 -1.04
N ARG A 104 -13.07 3.12 -0.80
CA ARG A 104 -13.60 3.30 0.55
C ARG A 104 -13.36 2.06 1.40
N GLU A 105 -13.78 0.89 0.94
CA GLU A 105 -13.61 -0.39 1.64
C GLU A 105 -12.13 -0.66 2.00
N SER A 106 -11.21 -0.36 1.08
CA SER A 106 -9.76 -0.55 1.28
C SER A 106 -9.17 0.31 2.40
N LEU A 107 -9.80 1.44 2.72
CA LEU A 107 -9.35 2.37 3.74
C LEU A 107 -10.13 2.24 5.04
N THR A 108 -11.41 1.84 4.98
CA THR A 108 -12.30 1.83 6.14
C THR A 108 -12.51 0.44 6.74
N ASN A 109 -12.70 -0.60 5.93
CA ASN A 109 -13.16 -1.91 6.38
C ASN A 109 -12.08 -2.99 6.29
N PHE A 110 -11.38 -3.08 5.16
CA PHE A 110 -10.31 -4.08 4.98
C PHE A 110 -9.18 -3.98 6.00
N PRO A 111 -8.76 -2.80 6.49
CA PRO A 111 -7.74 -2.69 7.53
C PRO A 111 -8.25 -2.97 8.96
N GLN A 112 -9.55 -3.19 9.15
CA GLN A 112 -10.10 -3.46 10.48
C GLN A 112 -9.75 -4.88 10.93
N PRO A 113 -9.54 -5.10 12.25
CA PRO A 113 -9.50 -6.44 12.81
C PRO A 113 -10.77 -7.23 12.42
N PRO A 114 -10.68 -8.54 12.15
CA PRO A 114 -9.55 -9.43 12.43
C PRO A 114 -8.45 -9.45 11.36
N ASN A 115 -8.56 -8.64 10.29
CA ASN A 115 -7.52 -8.59 9.26
C ASN A 115 -6.21 -8.01 9.84
N ARG A 116 -5.08 -8.58 9.40
CA ARG A 116 -3.76 -8.07 9.79
C ARG A 116 -3.31 -6.99 8.82
N THR A 117 -2.63 -5.99 9.36
CA THR A 117 -1.98 -4.91 8.63
C THR A 117 -0.50 -4.83 9.01
N ASN A 118 0.27 -4.03 8.29
CA ASN A 118 1.67 -3.77 8.63
C ASN A 118 1.88 -3.12 10.01
N HIS A 119 0.83 -2.57 10.62
CA HIS A 119 0.90 -1.96 11.95
C HIS A 119 0.82 -2.99 13.08
N ASN A 120 0.23 -4.16 12.83
CA ASN A 120 -0.05 -5.15 13.87
C ASN A 120 1.20 -5.65 14.59
N VAL A 121 2.36 -5.70 13.91
CA VAL A 121 3.63 -6.14 14.51
C VAL A 121 4.06 -5.26 15.68
N ILE A 122 3.80 -3.95 15.60
CA ILE A 122 4.25 -2.97 16.61
C ILE A 122 3.13 -2.62 17.58
N TYR A 123 1.92 -2.45 17.06
CA TYR A 123 0.80 -1.83 17.78
C TYR A 123 -0.30 -2.82 18.16
N GLY A 124 -0.26 -4.05 17.65
CA GLY A 124 -1.40 -4.96 17.70
C GLY A 124 -2.55 -4.52 16.79
N PRO A 125 -3.75 -5.11 16.97
CA PRO A 125 -4.94 -4.75 16.22
C PRO A 125 -5.33 -3.28 16.42
N ILE A 126 -5.56 -2.54 15.32
CA ILE A 126 -5.99 -1.14 15.35
C ILE A 126 -7.37 -1.02 14.71
N SER A 127 -8.37 -0.64 15.50
CA SER A 127 -9.72 -0.39 14.99
C SER A 127 -9.96 1.08 14.67
N ASN A 128 -10.83 1.37 13.71
CA ASN A 128 -11.32 2.72 13.35
C ASN A 128 -10.22 3.72 12.96
N LEU A 129 -9.08 3.27 12.42
CA LEU A 129 -7.95 4.12 12.06
C LEU A 129 -8.33 5.27 11.12
N PHE A 130 -9.15 5.01 10.10
CA PHE A 130 -9.59 6.05 9.15
C PHE A 130 -10.43 7.15 9.84
N VAL A 131 -11.37 6.74 10.69
CA VAL A 131 -12.22 7.66 11.45
C VAL A 131 -11.37 8.49 12.41
N ALA A 132 -10.47 7.84 13.17
CA ALA A 132 -9.54 8.51 14.06
C ALA A 132 -8.64 9.51 13.33
N ALA A 133 -8.16 9.17 12.13
CA ALA A 133 -7.36 10.07 11.31
C ALA A 133 -8.17 11.28 10.82
N LYS A 134 -9.43 11.09 10.45
CA LYS A 134 -10.35 12.17 10.05
C LYS A 134 -10.67 13.11 11.21
N GLU A 135 -10.81 12.56 12.42
CA GLU A 135 -11.10 13.30 13.64
C GLU A 135 -9.87 13.96 14.27
N GLY A 136 -8.66 13.72 13.74
CA GLY A 136 -7.43 14.32 14.28
C GLY A 136 -6.93 13.66 15.57
N LYS A 137 -7.38 12.44 15.88
CA LYS A 137 -7.01 11.71 17.09
C LYS A 137 -5.54 11.30 17.12
N VAL A 138 -5.05 11.09 18.33
CA VAL A 138 -3.68 10.63 18.62
C VAL A 138 -3.74 9.23 19.23
N PHE A 139 -2.91 8.33 18.72
CA PHE A 139 -2.75 6.98 19.24
C PHE A 139 -1.70 6.99 20.35
N VAL A 140 -2.09 6.63 21.56
CA VAL A 140 -1.28 6.76 22.78
C VAL A 140 -1.05 5.39 23.39
N GLU A 141 0.20 5.15 23.81
CA GLU A 141 0.59 3.99 24.58
C GLU A 141 0.08 4.14 26.02
N GLU A 142 -0.72 3.19 26.49
CA GLU A 142 -1.13 3.07 27.88
C GLU A 142 -0.02 2.38 28.69
N GLU A 143 0.33 2.97 29.82
CA GLU A 143 1.18 2.31 30.82
C GLU A 143 0.40 1.12 31.39
N ARG A 144 1.07 -0.04 31.55
CA ARG A 144 0.47 -1.18 32.23
C ARG A 144 0.26 -0.80 33.69
N SER A 145 -0.99 -0.60 34.11
CA SER A 145 -1.32 -0.49 35.53
C SER A 145 -1.11 -1.86 36.16
N ASP A 146 -0.01 -2.01 36.88
CA ASP A 146 0.30 -3.19 37.68
C ASP A 146 -0.52 -3.16 38.99
N ASN A 147 -1.85 -3.11 38.88
CA ASN A 147 -2.74 -3.34 40.01
C ASN A 147 -3.04 -4.84 40.08
N GLY A 148 -2.00 -5.60 40.47
CA GLY A 148 -2.14 -6.98 40.89
C GLY A 148 -2.94 -7.04 42.19
N LEU A 149 -4.22 -7.36 42.08
CA LEU A 149 -4.99 -7.99 43.15
C LEU A 149 -5.79 -9.12 42.52
N ASP A 150 -5.19 -10.31 42.63
CA ASP A 150 -5.78 -11.64 42.68
C ASP A 150 -7.12 -11.83 41.95
N SER A 151 -7.03 -12.34 40.72
CA SER A 151 -8.12 -13.13 40.14
C SER A 151 -7.52 -14.20 39.24
N GLU A 152 -7.68 -15.45 39.70
CA GLU A 152 -7.43 -16.76 39.11
C GLU A 152 -7.20 -16.84 37.58
N PRO A 153 -6.27 -17.68 37.10
CA PRO A 153 -5.97 -17.82 35.69
C PRO A 153 -7.04 -18.70 35.01
N SER A 154 -8.12 -18.08 34.50
CA SER A 154 -8.95 -18.77 33.53
C SER A 154 -8.17 -18.92 32.22
N ALA A 155 -7.91 -20.16 31.82
CA ALA A 155 -7.22 -20.52 30.60
C ALA A 155 -8.05 -20.11 29.37
N SER A 156 -7.90 -18.86 28.95
CA SER A 156 -8.19 -18.43 27.59
C SER A 156 -6.94 -17.74 27.07
N VAL A 157 -6.34 -18.34 26.04
CA VAL A 157 -5.18 -17.79 25.33
C VAL A 157 -5.67 -16.58 24.53
N SER A 158 -5.95 -15.47 25.22
CA SER A 158 -6.15 -14.18 24.58
C SER A 158 -4.77 -13.53 24.45
N ASN A 159 -4.41 -13.12 23.23
CA ASN A 159 -3.19 -12.37 22.95
C ASN A 159 -3.16 -11.09 23.79
N GLY A 160 -2.50 -11.17 24.95
CA GLY A 160 -2.52 -10.18 26.04
C GLY A 160 -1.82 -8.84 25.78
N ASP A 161 -1.69 -8.41 24.52
CA ASP A 161 -1.09 -7.11 24.17
C ASP A 161 -2.05 -6.17 23.43
N SER A 162 -3.29 -6.59 23.19
CA SER A 162 -4.27 -5.81 22.41
C SER A 162 -4.82 -4.55 23.12
N HIS A 163 -4.37 -4.27 24.36
CA HIS A 163 -4.83 -3.13 25.15
C HIS A 163 -3.78 -2.04 25.37
N ARG A 164 -2.57 -2.21 24.82
CA ARG A 164 -1.48 -1.26 25.07
C ARG A 164 -1.65 0.09 24.37
N TRP A 165 -2.47 0.19 23.33
CA TRP A 165 -2.61 1.42 22.56
C TRP A 165 -4.06 1.79 22.30
N LYS A 166 -4.40 3.08 22.47
CA LYS A 166 -5.76 3.61 22.23
C LYS A 166 -5.74 5.00 21.61
N PHE A 167 -6.79 5.34 20.88
CA PHE A 167 -6.99 6.68 20.33
C PHE A 167 -7.60 7.62 21.37
N TYR A 168 -7.05 8.83 21.43
CA TYR A 168 -7.54 9.94 22.25
C TYR A 168 -7.64 11.21 21.42
N GLU A 169 -8.47 12.13 21.88
CA GLU A 169 -8.42 13.52 21.44
C GLU A 169 -7.07 14.15 21.82
N GLU A 170 -6.63 15.14 21.06
CA GLU A 170 -5.29 15.72 21.20
C GLU A 170 -5.07 16.39 22.57
N ASP A 171 -6.10 17.03 23.11
CA ASP A 171 -6.13 17.66 24.44
C ASP A 171 -5.97 16.61 25.56
N ILE A 172 -6.66 15.48 25.45
CA ILE A 172 -6.53 14.35 26.39
C ILE A 172 -5.15 13.69 26.26
N ALA A 173 -4.61 13.57 25.05
CA ALA A 173 -3.27 13.04 24.86
C ALA A 173 -2.19 13.93 25.49
N ARG A 174 -2.36 15.26 25.45
CA ARG A 174 -1.44 16.24 26.07
C ARG A 174 -1.49 16.21 27.60
N SER A 175 -2.65 15.91 28.20
CA SER A 175 -2.80 15.85 29.67
C SER A 175 -2.19 14.59 30.29
N ARG A 176 -2.00 13.52 29.51
CA ARG A 176 -1.39 12.25 29.96
C ARG A 176 0.14 12.29 30.18
N GLY A 177 0.77 13.45 30.08
CA GLY A 177 2.17 13.66 30.46
C GLY A 177 3.19 13.25 29.37
N LYS A 178 4.45 13.65 29.57
CA LYS A 178 5.55 13.49 28.59
C LYS A 178 6.10 12.06 28.46
N THR A 179 5.65 11.12 29.29
CA THR A 179 6.23 9.76 29.36
C THR A 179 5.60 8.78 28.37
N CYS A 180 4.37 9.01 27.92
CA CYS A 180 3.68 8.11 27.00
C CYS A 180 4.12 8.33 25.54
N LYS A 181 4.41 7.24 24.81
CA LYS A 181 4.64 7.31 23.36
C LYS A 181 3.33 7.63 22.65
N THR A 182 3.40 8.54 21.67
CA THR A 182 2.23 8.98 20.91
C THR A 182 2.50 8.98 19.40
N VAL A 183 1.48 8.68 18.61
CA VAL A 183 1.53 8.73 17.14
C VAL A 183 0.22 9.29 16.61
N PRO A 184 0.21 10.36 15.78
CA PRO A 184 -1.03 10.85 15.18
C PRO A 184 -1.68 9.78 14.28
N ALA A 185 -3.01 9.64 14.34
CA ALA A 185 -3.76 8.69 13.52
C ALA A 185 -3.54 8.92 12.01
N SER A 186 -3.43 10.18 11.58
CA SER A 186 -3.13 10.55 10.19
C SER A 186 -1.77 10.04 9.71
N VAL A 187 -0.78 9.93 10.60
CA VAL A 187 0.54 9.36 10.30
C VAL A 187 0.44 7.84 10.15
N LEU A 188 -0.31 7.17 11.03
CA LEU A 188 -0.57 5.73 10.92
C LEU A 188 -1.31 5.39 9.62
N LEU A 189 -2.37 6.13 9.28
CA LEU A 189 -3.10 5.94 8.02
C LEU A 189 -2.18 6.14 6.80
N ARG A 190 -1.36 7.19 6.79
CA ARG A 190 -0.38 7.43 5.70
C ARG A 190 0.71 6.36 5.63
N LYS A 191 0.98 5.65 6.73
CA LYS A 191 1.94 4.55 6.82
C LYS A 191 1.29 3.16 6.66
N LEU A 192 -0.01 3.08 6.42
CA LEU A 192 -0.66 1.81 6.05
C LEU A 192 -0.14 1.38 4.67
N ARG A 193 0.29 0.13 4.54
CA ARG A 193 0.91 -0.42 3.32
C ARG A 193 0.22 -1.67 2.82
N TRP A 194 -0.30 -2.51 3.71
CA TRP A 194 -1.01 -3.72 3.35
C TRP A 194 -2.06 -4.08 4.40
N SER A 195 -3.08 -4.81 3.96
CA SER A 195 -4.02 -5.56 4.80
C SER A 195 -4.24 -6.94 4.19
N THR A 196 -4.20 -8.00 4.98
CA THR A 196 -4.42 -9.38 4.53
C THR A 196 -5.84 -9.83 4.85
N LEU A 197 -6.57 -10.29 3.82
CA LEU A 197 -7.96 -10.72 3.91
C LEU A 197 -8.05 -12.26 3.85
N GLY A 198 -8.96 -12.84 4.63
CA GLY A 198 -9.16 -14.30 4.66
C GLY A 198 -8.00 -15.03 5.35
N LEU A 199 -7.40 -16.02 4.67
CA LEU A 199 -6.23 -16.72 5.18
C LEU A 199 -5.05 -15.76 5.30
N GLN A 200 -4.51 -15.65 6.51
CA GLN A 200 -3.50 -14.65 6.84
C GLN A 200 -2.13 -15.10 6.34
N PHE A 201 -1.49 -14.26 5.53
CA PHE A 201 -0.14 -14.50 5.04
C PHE A 201 0.90 -14.19 6.12
N ASP A 202 1.84 -15.10 6.36
CA ASP A 202 2.97 -14.89 7.27
C ASP A 202 4.23 -14.51 6.49
N TRP A 203 4.57 -13.22 6.56
CA TRP A 203 5.74 -12.64 5.91
C TRP A 203 7.08 -13.11 6.48
N SER A 204 7.09 -13.79 7.63
CA SER A 204 8.31 -14.26 8.29
C SER A 204 8.82 -15.58 7.74
N ASN A 205 7.99 -16.32 7.01
CA ASN A 205 8.27 -17.66 6.50
C ASN A 205 8.54 -17.68 4.98
N VAL A 206 8.97 -16.54 4.41
CA VAL A 206 9.25 -16.36 2.97
C VAL A 206 10.74 -16.23 2.73
#